data_AF-A0A5K1GYC3-F1
#
_entry.id   AF-A0A5K1GYC3-F1
#
_cell.length_a   1.000
_cell.length_b   1.000
_cell.length_c   1.000
_cell.angle_alpha   90.00
_cell.angle_beta   90.00
_cell.angle_gamma   90.00
#
_symmetry.space_group_name_H-M   'P 1'
#
loop_
_entity.id
_entity.type
_entity.pdbx_description
1 polymer ?
#
loop_
_entity_poly.entity_id
_entity_poly.type
_entity_poly.pdbx_seq_one_letter_code
_entity_poly.pdbx_strand_id
1 'polypeptide(L)'
;RYGLAPACKLLVPNRDGASLSHLLLLSQCKAFMESWYHLKDAVLEANGVPFNRAHGMGFYDHLPQDPCLNELFNSAMQNHSTVVTKKILEVYDGFHGIRSVVDVGGGTGANLSLITGKYPGIKAVNFDLPHVVQKAPEFP
;
A
#
# COMPACT_ATOMS: atom_id res chain seq x y z
N ARG A 1 -19.47 -15.69 -25.05
CA ARG A 1 -19.79 -15.58 -23.61
C ARG A 1 -18.45 -15.50 -22.86
N TYR A 2 -18.32 -14.61 -21.88
CA TYR A 2 -17.11 -14.47 -21.05
C TYR A 2 -17.41 -14.91 -19.61
N GLY A 3 -16.41 -15.40 -18.90
CA GLY A 3 -16.50 -15.82 -17.50
C GLY A 3 -15.21 -15.51 -16.75
N LEU A 4 -15.27 -15.43 -15.43
CA LEU A 4 -14.10 -15.15 -14.59
C LEU A 4 -13.18 -16.37 -14.53
N ALA A 5 -11.90 -16.16 -14.84
CA ALA A 5 -10.86 -17.16 -14.64
C ALA A 5 -10.45 -17.21 -13.15
N PRO A 6 -9.77 -18.27 -12.68
CA PRO A 6 -9.31 -18.37 -11.29
C PRO A 6 -8.48 -17.16 -10.82
N ALA A 7 -7.64 -16.59 -11.69
CA ALA A 7 -6.83 -15.41 -11.38
C ALA A 7 -7.69 -14.16 -11.07
N CYS A 8 -8.92 -14.07 -11.61
CA CYS A 8 -9.82 -12.96 -11.35
C CYS A 8 -10.26 -12.90 -9.88
N LYS A 9 -10.12 -13.99 -9.10
CA LYS A 9 -10.37 -13.97 -7.64
C LYS A 9 -9.51 -12.93 -6.92
N LEU A 10 -8.32 -12.61 -7.44
CA LEU A 10 -7.44 -11.58 -6.88
C LEU A 10 -7.82 -10.17 -7.35
N LEU A 11 -8.60 -10.05 -8.43
CA LEU A 11 -8.93 -8.78 -9.08
C LEU A 11 -10.36 -8.32 -8.77
N VAL A 12 -11.17 -9.16 -8.14
CA VAL A 12 -12.52 -8.84 -7.67
C VAL A 12 -12.47 -8.59 -6.15
N PRO A 13 -13.18 -7.56 -5.62
CA PRO A 13 -13.25 -7.32 -4.19
C PRO A 13 -13.65 -8.57 -3.40
N ASN A 14 -12.88 -8.87 -2.36
CA ASN A 14 -13.19 -9.94 -1.42
C ASN A 14 -14.29 -9.49 -0.41
N ARG A 15 -14.56 -10.29 0.61
CA ARG A 15 -15.59 -9.98 1.64
C ARG A 15 -15.33 -8.68 2.41
N ASP A 16 -14.10 -8.19 2.37
CA ASP A 16 -13.66 -6.98 3.06
C ASP A 16 -13.54 -5.80 2.09
N GLY A 17 -14.03 -5.96 0.85
CA GLY A 17 -13.93 -4.95 -0.20
C GLY A 17 -12.54 -4.83 -0.83
N ALA A 18 -11.55 -5.63 -0.42
CA ALA A 18 -10.17 -5.51 -0.88
C ALA A 18 -9.87 -6.39 -2.11
N SER A 19 -9.05 -5.90 -3.04
CA SER A 19 -8.52 -6.68 -4.17
C SER A 19 -7.20 -6.12 -4.70
N LEU A 20 -6.44 -6.92 -5.46
CA LEU A 20 -5.19 -6.48 -6.10
C LEU A 20 -5.41 -5.59 -7.33
N SER A 21 -6.66 -5.27 -7.67
CA SER A 21 -6.99 -4.40 -8.81
C SER A 21 -6.35 -3.01 -8.68
N HIS A 22 -6.39 -2.39 -7.50
CA HIS A 22 -5.76 -1.09 -7.27
C HIS A 22 -4.23 -1.13 -7.40
N LEU A 23 -3.59 -2.23 -7.00
CA LEU A 23 -2.15 -2.41 -7.17
C LEU A 23 -1.77 -2.53 -8.65
N LEU A 24 -2.60 -3.24 -9.42
CA LEU A 24 -2.46 -3.31 -10.88
C LEU A 24 -2.62 -1.89 -11.48
N LEU A 25 -3.71 -1.20 -11.16
CA LEU A 25 -3.94 0.18 -11.63
C LEU A 25 -2.78 1.13 -11.29
N LEU A 26 -2.23 1.06 -10.07
CA LEU A 26 -1.05 1.84 -9.67
C LEU A 26 0.17 1.49 -10.53
N SER A 27 0.44 0.19 -10.72
CA SER A 27 1.60 -0.29 -11.50
C SER A 27 1.53 0.09 -12.98
N GLN A 28 0.32 0.31 -13.51
CA GLN A 28 0.09 0.73 -14.90
C GLN A 28 -0.26 2.21 -15.04
N CYS A 29 -0.30 2.98 -13.94
CA CYS A 29 -0.61 4.40 -14.03
C CYS A 29 0.50 5.14 -14.77
N LYS A 30 0.14 6.28 -15.38
CA LYS A 30 1.06 7.07 -16.21
C LYS A 30 2.38 7.39 -15.49
N ALA A 31 2.32 7.86 -14.24
CA ALA A 31 3.50 8.26 -13.48
C ALA A 31 4.49 7.10 -13.26
N PHE A 32 3.99 5.88 -12.97
CA PHE A 32 4.82 4.68 -12.87
C PHE A 32 5.34 4.24 -14.25
N MET A 33 4.50 4.30 -15.28
CA MET A 33 4.91 3.91 -16.64
C MET A 33 6.00 4.82 -17.21
N GLU A 34 5.96 6.12 -16.92
CA GLU A 34 6.99 7.07 -17.34
C GLU A 34 8.36 6.76 -16.74
N SER A 35 8.39 6.19 -15.53
CA SER A 35 9.64 5.77 -14.88
C SER A 35 10.39 4.71 -15.70
N TRP A 36 9.67 3.81 -16.40
CA TRP A 36 10.30 2.75 -17.19
C TRP A 36 11.12 3.29 -18.38
N TYR A 37 10.75 4.45 -18.94
CA TYR A 37 11.51 5.06 -20.03
C TYR A 37 12.91 5.52 -19.60
N HIS A 38 13.10 5.75 -18.29
CA HIS A 38 14.38 6.17 -17.71
C HIS A 38 15.18 5.03 -17.09
N LEU A 39 14.70 3.78 -17.17
CA LEU A 39 15.39 2.63 -16.57
C LEU A 39 16.79 2.42 -17.19
N LYS A 40 16.90 2.56 -18.51
CA LYS A 40 18.18 2.43 -19.22
C LYS A 40 19.20 3.43 -18.69
N ASP A 41 18.82 4.70 -18.61
CA ASP A 41 19.72 5.77 -18.20
C ASP A 41 20.10 5.63 -16.73
N ALA A 42 19.17 5.19 -15.87
CA ALA A 42 19.43 4.88 -14.47
C ALA A 42 20.45 3.74 -14.27
N VAL A 43 20.54 2.79 -15.20
CA VAL A 43 21.54 1.71 -15.17
C VAL A 43 22.91 2.20 -15.64
N LEU A 44 22.95 3.04 -16.67
CA LEU A 44 24.21 3.48 -17.30
C LEU A 44 24.88 4.62 -16.54
N GLU A 45 24.09 5.55 -16.04
CA GLU A 45 24.55 6.75 -15.33
C GLU A 45 24.35 6.51 -13.85
N ALA A 46 25.38 5.98 -13.18
CA ALA A 46 25.38 5.71 -11.75
C ALA A 46 24.82 6.93 -11.00
N ASN A 47 23.63 6.76 -10.40
CA ASN A 47 22.84 7.70 -9.58
C ASN A 47 21.60 8.31 -10.24
N GLY A 48 20.63 7.48 -10.62
CA GLY A 48 19.27 7.96 -10.85
C GLY A 48 18.22 6.96 -10.40
N VAL A 49 17.26 7.41 -9.60
CA VAL A 49 15.99 6.68 -9.46
C VAL A 49 15.16 7.00 -10.71
N PRO A 50 14.69 6.02 -11.49
CA PRO A 50 13.98 6.30 -12.75
C PRO A 50 12.77 7.23 -12.57
N PHE A 51 12.04 7.08 -11.46
CA PHE A 51 10.94 7.99 -11.10
C PHE A 51 11.43 9.44 -10.93
N ASN A 52 12.55 9.66 -10.24
CA ASN A 52 13.11 10.99 -10.05
C ASN A 52 13.57 11.62 -11.36
N ARG A 53 14.03 10.82 -12.33
CA ARG A 53 14.40 11.33 -13.66
C ARG A 53 13.18 11.75 -14.48
N ALA A 54 12.07 11.00 -14.35
CA ALA A 54 10.81 11.32 -15.03
C ALA A 54 10.14 12.58 -14.44
N HIS A 55 10.16 12.72 -13.11
CA HIS A 55 9.33 13.69 -12.39
C HIS A 55 10.11 14.80 -11.67
N GLY A 56 11.44 14.77 -11.70
CA GLY A 56 12.32 15.77 -11.09
C GLY A 56 12.43 15.70 -9.56
N MET A 57 11.75 14.75 -8.90
CA MET A 57 11.66 14.64 -7.44
C MET A 57 11.40 13.19 -7.01
N GLY A 58 11.54 12.92 -5.70
CA GLY A 58 11.22 11.61 -5.14
C GLY A 58 9.74 11.26 -5.25
N PHE A 59 9.42 9.96 -5.33
CA PHE A 59 8.04 9.48 -5.40
C PHE A 59 7.16 10.03 -4.28
N TYR A 60 7.62 9.95 -3.03
CA TYR A 60 6.86 10.44 -1.88
C TYR A 60 6.72 11.97 -1.85
N ASP A 61 7.68 12.71 -2.42
CA ASP A 61 7.58 14.17 -2.55
C ASP A 61 6.63 14.59 -3.67
N HIS A 62 6.41 13.69 -4.64
CA HIS A 62 5.49 13.88 -5.75
C HIS A 62 4.03 13.63 -5.35
N LEU A 63 3.76 12.70 -4.42
CA LEU A 63 2.39 12.35 -3.99
C LEU A 63 1.55 13.56 -3.53
N PRO A 64 2.05 14.52 -2.72
CA PRO A 64 1.26 15.69 -2.35
C PRO A 64 0.91 16.62 -3.52
N GLN A 65 1.64 16.53 -4.64
CA GLN A 65 1.46 17.39 -5.82
C GLN A 65 0.49 16.79 -6.84
N ASP A 66 0.26 15.47 -6.78
CA ASP A 66 -0.74 14.76 -7.58
C ASP A 66 -1.76 14.05 -6.66
N PRO A 67 -2.89 14.72 -6.32
CA PRO A 67 -3.92 14.14 -5.49
C PRO A 67 -4.50 12.82 -6.03
N CYS A 68 -4.59 12.67 -7.35
CA CYS A 68 -5.13 11.47 -7.98
C CYS A 68 -4.18 10.27 -7.78
N LEU A 69 -2.88 10.49 -8.01
CA LEU A 69 -1.87 9.47 -7.74
C LEU A 69 -1.78 9.12 -6.25
N ASN A 70 -1.90 10.12 -5.36
CA ASN A 70 -1.92 9.92 -3.93
C ASN A 70 -3.08 9.04 -3.47
N GLU A 71 -4.30 9.32 -3.95
CA GLU A 71 -5.48 8.51 -3.67
C GLU A 71 -5.34 7.08 -4.20
N LEU A 72 -4.85 6.93 -5.44
CA LEU A 72 -4.60 5.62 -6.04
C LEU A 72 -3.54 4.83 -5.26
N PHE A 73 -2.44 5.49 -4.87
CA PHE A 73 -1.36 4.88 -4.09
C PHE A 73 -1.87 4.39 -2.74
N ASN A 74 -2.56 5.24 -1.98
CA ASN A 74 -3.10 4.89 -0.67
C ASN A 74 -4.14 3.76 -0.77
N SER A 75 -5.00 3.80 -1.80
CA SER A 75 -5.99 2.74 -2.06
C SER A 75 -5.30 1.41 -2.41
N ALA A 76 -4.25 1.45 -3.23
CA ALA A 76 -3.46 0.27 -3.59
C ALA A 76 -2.77 -0.34 -2.38
N MET A 77 -2.12 0.47 -1.54
CA MET A 77 -1.46 0.01 -0.32
C MET A 77 -2.46 -0.56 0.67
N GLN A 78 -3.59 0.12 0.92
CA GLN A 78 -4.65 -0.39 1.81
C GLN A 78 -5.20 -1.74 1.34
N ASN A 79 -5.51 -1.87 0.05
CA ASN A 79 -6.06 -3.10 -0.52
C ASN A 79 -5.05 -4.25 -0.46
N HIS A 80 -3.80 -4.00 -0.86
CA HIS A 80 -2.73 -4.98 -0.83
C HIS A 80 -2.44 -5.44 0.61
N SER A 81 -2.26 -4.50 1.54
CA SER A 81 -2.04 -4.76 2.96
C SER A 81 -3.17 -5.57 3.58
N THR A 82 -4.44 -5.26 3.27
CA THR A 82 -5.58 -6.05 3.76
C THR A 82 -5.49 -7.52 3.34
N VAL A 83 -5.15 -7.78 2.08
CA VAL A 83 -5.03 -9.15 1.55
C VAL A 83 -3.86 -9.89 2.21
N VAL A 84 -2.69 -9.25 2.31
CA VAL A 84 -1.48 -9.88 2.84
C VAL A 84 -1.56 -10.07 4.35
N THR A 85 -1.97 -9.05 5.10
CA THR A 85 -2.02 -9.09 6.57
C THR A 85 -3.02 -10.13 7.08
N LYS A 86 -4.15 -10.33 6.37
CA LYS A 86 -5.03 -11.47 6.67
C LYS A 86 -4.31 -12.80 6.58
N LYS A 87 -3.54 -13.01 5.51
CA LYS A 87 -2.80 -14.26 5.35
C LYS A 87 -1.72 -14.42 6.41
N ILE A 88 -1.03 -13.34 6.78
CA ILE A 88 -0.08 -13.32 7.90
C ILE A 88 -0.79 -13.76 9.19
N LEU A 89 -1.93 -13.16 9.52
CA LEU A 89 -2.68 -13.50 10.72
C LEU A 89 -3.22 -14.94 10.72
N GLU A 90 -3.31 -15.64 9.59
CA GLU A 90 -3.65 -17.06 9.55
C GLU A 90 -2.48 -17.98 9.93
N VAL A 91 -1.23 -17.56 9.70
CA VAL A 91 -0.05 -18.45 9.76
C VAL A 91 1.04 -17.98 10.73
N TYR A 92 0.95 -16.76 11.23
CA TYR A 92 1.94 -16.15 12.11
C TYR A 92 1.31 -15.82 13.47
N ASP A 93 1.89 -16.39 14.53
CA ASP A 93 1.43 -16.22 15.91
C ASP A 93 2.30 -15.28 16.75
N GLY A 94 3.30 -14.61 16.17
CA GLY A 94 4.21 -13.75 16.93
C GLY A 94 3.58 -12.45 17.47
N PHE A 95 2.31 -12.19 17.18
CA PHE A 95 1.51 -11.15 17.86
C PHE A 95 0.89 -11.63 19.18
N HIS A 96 0.94 -12.93 19.48
CA HIS A 96 0.41 -13.45 20.74
C HIS A 96 1.24 -12.95 21.93
N GLY A 97 0.58 -12.41 22.95
CA GLY A 97 1.22 -11.95 24.19
C GLY A 97 1.95 -10.61 24.10
N ILE A 98 1.99 -9.96 22.93
CA ILE A 98 2.57 -8.62 22.82
C ILE A 98 1.64 -7.59 23.47
N ARG A 99 2.22 -6.56 24.08
CA ARG A 99 1.46 -5.50 24.78
C ARG A 99 1.27 -4.25 23.92
N SER A 100 2.21 -4.00 23.03
CA SER A 100 2.20 -2.81 22.17
C SER A 100 2.88 -3.10 20.84
N VAL A 101 2.37 -2.47 19.78
CA VAL A 101 2.94 -2.53 18.43
C VAL A 101 2.94 -1.13 17.82
N VAL A 102 3.99 -0.83 17.06
CA VAL A 102 4.08 0.39 16.24
C VAL A 102 4.24 -0.05 14.80
N ASP A 103 3.33 0.39 13.91
CA ASP A 103 3.47 0.20 12.47
C ASP A 103 4.10 1.47 11.87
N VAL A 104 5.37 1.36 11.48
CA VAL A 104 6.18 2.47 10.97
C VAL A 104 6.06 2.49 9.44
N GLY A 105 5.52 3.57 8.89
CA GLY A 105 5.05 3.59 7.50
C GLY A 105 3.73 2.85 7.33
N GLY A 106 2.88 2.83 8.38
CA GLY A 106 1.64 2.05 8.40
C GLY A 106 0.50 2.60 7.54
N GLY A 107 0.74 3.71 6.83
CA GLY A 107 -0.19 4.33 5.90
C GLY A 107 -1.47 4.75 6.61
N THR A 108 -2.61 4.33 6.05
CA THR A 108 -3.93 4.59 6.63
C THR A 108 -4.26 3.75 7.86
N GLY A 109 -3.35 2.89 8.34
CA GLY A 109 -3.52 2.08 9.56
C GLY A 109 -4.25 0.74 9.36
N ALA A 110 -4.47 0.32 8.11
CA ALA A 110 -5.22 -0.90 7.79
C ALA A 110 -4.59 -2.20 8.34
N ASN A 111 -3.27 -2.26 8.48
CA ASN A 111 -2.61 -3.41 9.09
C ASN A 111 -2.96 -3.52 10.58
N LEU A 112 -2.82 -2.41 11.29
CA LEU A 112 -3.06 -2.37 12.73
C LEU A 112 -4.51 -2.65 13.06
N SER A 113 -5.47 -2.19 12.26
CA SER A 113 -6.88 -2.51 12.48
C SER A 113 -7.18 -4.01 12.38
N LEU A 114 -6.51 -4.73 11.48
CA LEU A 114 -6.61 -6.18 11.39
C LEU A 114 -5.91 -6.89 12.56
N ILE A 115 -4.73 -6.40 12.95
CA ILE A 115 -3.96 -6.97 14.07
C ILE A 115 -4.72 -6.79 15.39
N THR A 116 -5.19 -5.59 15.71
CA THR A 116 -5.95 -5.31 16.93
C THR A 116 -7.32 -5.99 16.91
N GLY A 117 -7.94 -6.14 15.73
CA GLY A 117 -9.17 -6.92 15.56
C GLY A 117 -9.01 -8.40 15.96
N LYS A 118 -7.85 -9.01 15.68
CA LYS A 118 -7.54 -10.39 16.13
C LYS A 118 -7.02 -10.44 17.56
N TYR A 119 -6.28 -9.41 18.00
CA TYR A 119 -5.61 -9.35 19.29
C TYR A 119 -5.97 -8.05 20.04
N PRO A 120 -7.18 -7.96 20.64
CA PRO A 120 -7.72 -6.71 21.18
C PRO A 120 -6.97 -6.16 22.40
N GLY A 121 -6.07 -6.93 23.01
CA GLY A 121 -5.25 -6.48 24.13
C GLY A 121 -4.00 -5.67 23.74
N ILE A 122 -3.69 -5.57 22.44
CA ILE A 122 -2.50 -4.87 21.95
C ILE A 122 -2.78 -3.36 21.84
N LYS A 123 -1.93 -2.53 22.45
CA LYS A 123 -1.91 -1.10 22.18
C LYS A 123 -1.19 -0.82 20.86
N ALA A 124 -1.90 -0.29 19.88
CA ALA A 124 -1.35 -0.04 18.55
C ALA A 124 -1.05 1.45 18.31
N VAL A 125 0.05 1.76 17.64
CA VAL A 125 0.42 3.10 17.19
C VAL A 125 0.71 3.07 15.69
N ASN A 126 -0.10 3.78 14.92
CA ASN A 126 0.17 3.98 13.49
C ASN A 126 1.08 5.20 13.32
N PHE A 127 2.22 5.03 12.66
CA PHE A 127 3.18 6.11 12.43
C PHE A 127 3.44 6.29 10.94
N ASP A 128 3.17 7.47 10.41
CA ASP A 128 3.40 7.82 9.00
C ASP A 128 3.61 9.34 8.83
N LEU A 129 3.79 9.81 7.59
CA LEU A 129 3.92 11.21 7.26
C LEU A 129 2.66 12.01 7.65
N PRO A 130 2.79 13.30 8.04
CA PRO A 130 1.65 14.09 8.53
C PRO A 130 0.45 14.11 7.57
N HIS A 131 0.70 14.24 6.26
CA HIS A 131 -0.36 14.32 5.25
C HIS A 131 -1.10 12.98 5.03
N VAL A 132 -0.46 11.86 5.40
CA VAL A 132 -1.07 10.52 5.32
C VAL A 132 -1.95 10.30 6.55
N VAL A 133 -1.42 10.54 7.74
CA VAL A 133 -2.14 10.37 9.01
C VAL A 133 -3.38 11.26 9.08
N GLN A 134 -3.33 12.50 8.57
CA GLN A 134 -4.48 13.40 8.52
C GLN A 134 -5.68 12.85 7.73
N LYS A 135 -5.45 11.95 6.77
CA LYS A 135 -6.51 11.33 5.95
C LYS A 135 -6.83 9.90 6.41
N ALA A 136 -6.17 9.40 7.43
CA ALA A 136 -6.42 8.06 7.95
C ALA A 136 -7.77 8.01 8.68
N PRO A 137 -8.57 6.95 8.48
CA PRO A 137 -9.78 6.76 9.26
C PRO A 137 -9.44 6.46 10.73
N GLU A 138 -10.35 6.80 11.64
CA GLU A 138 -10.28 6.32 13.01
C GLU A 138 -10.68 4.84 13.06
N PHE A 139 -9.87 4.03 13.74
CA PHE A 139 -10.21 2.64 14.04
C PHE A 139 -10.59 2.51 15.52
N PRO A 140 -11.60 1.68 15.83
CA PRO A 140 -12.00 1.41 17.21
C PRO A 140 -10.94 0.63 18.01
#